data_AF-A0A832QNT9-F1
#
_entry.id   AF-A0A832QNT9-F1
#
_cell.length_a   1.000
_cell.length_b   1.000
_cell.length_c   1.000
_cell.angle_alpha   90.00
_cell.angle_beta   90.00
_cell.angle_gamma   90.00
#
_symmetry.space_group_name_H-M   'P 1'
#
loop_
_entity.id
_entity.type
_entity.pdbx_description
1 polymer ?
#
loop_
_entity_poly.entity_id
_entity_poly.type
_entity_poly.pdbx_seq_one_letter_code
_entity_poly.pdbx_strand_id
1 'polypeptide(L)'
;MRSRPRDFVYTVDDLFFATTSYLHPRDRIIAFLRYIPDPGGERSRDGRRYSKVDSEGAYRFLEENYPTYLYEAESIGKIMLAVPHELIEEIMTPTRRLKEIMEEGPSDELLEKVLIIADAFHEEASISFDDMGVSGSILPSLHDPENSDIDFVIYGLENHRKALEAFAQLKDHGPFKSLSEDYWLKVYKKRIKDNSLSFEEFCWYEERKNNRGLVDGTLFDILATRSWDEIEGSWSDTVYEPLGRIKIKARVYDAMAAFDNPAIYKVEDVSILEGPRVDIDEVVSFTHTYAGQAKEGEMIIAKGVLERYSGAKEGYRVVVGTTREALNEYIKVNYPIF
;
A
#
# COMPACT_ATOMS: atom_id res chain seq x y z
N MET A 1 -16.04 10.65 -11.60
CA MET A 1 -15.74 9.20 -11.51
C MET A 1 -15.19 8.92 -10.11
N ARG A 2 -15.16 7.66 -9.63
CA ARG A 2 -14.58 7.30 -8.32
C ARG A 2 -13.56 6.18 -8.52
N SER A 3 -12.44 6.28 -7.84
CA SER A 3 -11.40 5.25 -7.76
C SER A 3 -10.76 5.33 -6.38
N ARG A 4 -10.07 4.27 -5.95
CA ARG A 4 -9.33 4.22 -4.69
C ARG A 4 -8.07 3.38 -4.88
N PRO A 5 -7.09 3.45 -3.96
CA PRO A 5 -5.92 2.60 -4.00
C PRO A 5 -6.29 1.13 -4.24
N ARG A 6 -5.45 0.45 -5.02
CA ARG A 6 -5.63 -0.92 -5.56
C ARG A 6 -6.49 -1.03 -6.82
N ASP A 7 -7.24 0.00 -7.17
CA ASP A 7 -7.89 0.09 -8.48
C ASP A 7 -6.89 0.49 -9.58
N PHE A 8 -7.19 0.11 -10.82
CA PHE A 8 -6.44 0.54 -12.00
C PHE A 8 -7.30 1.41 -12.91
N VAL A 9 -6.67 2.38 -13.56
CA VAL A 9 -7.27 3.22 -14.60
C VAL A 9 -6.57 2.88 -15.92
N TYR A 10 -7.35 2.40 -16.88
CA TYR A 10 -6.92 2.23 -18.26
C TYR A 10 -7.38 3.43 -19.09
N THR A 11 -6.50 3.91 -19.97
CA THR A 11 -6.67 5.17 -20.68
C THR A 11 -6.84 4.97 -22.18
N VAL A 12 -7.36 6.00 -22.85
CA VAL A 12 -7.49 6.04 -24.32
C VAL A 12 -6.14 5.94 -25.05
N ASP A 13 -5.04 6.26 -24.36
CA ASP A 13 -3.66 6.20 -24.87
C ASP A 13 -2.98 4.82 -24.62
N ASP A 14 -3.75 3.80 -24.26
CA ASP A 14 -3.26 2.43 -24.00
C ASP A 14 -2.32 2.32 -22.78
N LEU A 15 -2.49 3.20 -21.79
CA LEU A 15 -1.69 3.24 -20.55
C LEU A 15 -2.46 2.71 -19.35
N PHE A 16 -1.75 2.04 -18.43
CA PHE A 16 -2.31 1.54 -17.17
C PHE A 16 -1.75 2.29 -15.97
N PHE A 17 -2.63 2.95 -15.22
CA PHE A 17 -2.29 3.66 -13.99
C PHE A 17 -2.86 2.94 -12.76
N ALA A 18 -2.06 2.73 -11.73
CA ALA A 18 -2.54 2.26 -10.43
C ALA A 18 -2.94 3.45 -9.57
N THR A 19 -4.18 3.47 -9.08
CA THR A 19 -4.68 4.57 -8.23
C THR A 19 -3.89 4.61 -6.92
N THR A 20 -3.47 5.80 -6.49
CA THR A 20 -2.60 5.97 -5.30
C THR A 20 -3.21 6.82 -4.20
N SER A 21 -4.40 7.39 -4.41
CA SER A 21 -5.08 8.26 -3.46
C SER A 21 -6.56 7.85 -3.34
N TYR A 22 -7.15 8.08 -2.16
CA TYR A 22 -8.59 7.98 -1.95
C TYR A 22 -9.33 9.27 -2.36
N LEU A 23 -8.62 10.39 -2.32
CA LEU A 23 -9.15 11.72 -2.62
C LEU A 23 -8.54 12.22 -3.92
N HIS A 24 -9.36 12.85 -4.75
CA HIS A 24 -8.99 13.25 -6.10
C HIS A 24 -9.50 14.67 -6.44
N PRO A 25 -8.76 15.44 -7.24
CA PRO A 25 -9.28 16.67 -7.83
C PRO A 25 -10.56 16.39 -8.65
N ARG A 26 -11.36 17.43 -8.90
CA ARG A 26 -12.69 17.27 -9.53
C ARG A 26 -12.64 16.74 -10.96
N ASP A 27 -11.54 16.94 -11.67
CA ASP A 27 -11.38 16.69 -13.10
C ASP A 27 -10.48 15.49 -13.41
N ARG A 28 -9.87 14.85 -12.42
CA ARG A 28 -8.85 13.79 -12.64
C ARG A 28 -8.74 12.83 -11.48
N ILE A 29 -8.15 11.65 -11.74
CA ILE A 29 -7.83 10.64 -10.74
C ILE A 29 -6.32 10.63 -10.50
N ILE A 30 -5.89 10.71 -9.23
CA ILE A 30 -4.49 10.60 -8.85
C ILE A 30 -4.07 9.13 -8.91
N ALA A 31 -3.18 8.81 -9.85
CA ALA A 31 -2.77 7.44 -10.14
C ALA A 31 -1.36 7.41 -10.73
N PHE A 32 -0.61 6.36 -10.43
CA PHE A 32 0.78 6.17 -10.85
C PHE A 32 0.86 5.30 -12.10
N LEU A 33 1.57 5.72 -13.14
CA LEU A 33 1.75 4.93 -14.36
C LEU A 33 2.52 3.64 -14.07
N ARG A 34 1.97 2.48 -14.44
CA ARG A 34 2.55 1.17 -14.16
C ARG A 34 2.96 0.39 -15.40
N TYR A 35 2.17 0.47 -16.47
CA TYR A 35 2.44 -0.24 -17.71
C TYR A 35 2.25 0.67 -18.91
N ILE A 36 3.19 0.58 -19.85
CA ILE A 36 3.20 1.29 -21.13
C ILE A 36 3.18 0.28 -22.27
N PRO A 37 2.58 0.60 -23.42
CA PRO A 37 2.63 -0.27 -24.60
C PRO A 37 4.08 -0.37 -25.08
N ASP A 38 4.55 -1.61 -25.26
CA ASP A 38 5.91 -1.90 -25.68
C ASP A 38 5.92 -3.18 -26.52
N PRO A 39 6.16 -3.11 -27.84
CA PRO A 39 6.29 -4.30 -28.68
C PRO A 39 7.39 -5.26 -28.24
N GLY A 40 8.36 -4.87 -27.42
CA GLY A 40 9.37 -5.74 -26.83
C GLY A 40 9.08 -6.17 -25.40
N GLY A 41 7.97 -5.72 -24.82
CA GLY A 41 7.65 -5.89 -23.40
C GLY A 41 7.36 -7.31 -22.98
N GLU A 42 7.61 -7.59 -21.70
CA GLU A 42 7.47 -8.90 -21.07
C GLU A 42 6.05 -9.25 -20.63
N ARG A 43 5.14 -8.26 -20.62
CA ARG A 43 3.72 -8.47 -20.28
C ARG A 43 2.88 -8.50 -21.53
N SER A 44 1.84 -9.34 -21.54
CA SER A 44 0.93 -9.45 -22.67
C SER A 44 -0.52 -9.44 -22.24
N ARG A 45 -1.35 -8.73 -23.00
CA ARG A 45 -2.80 -8.71 -22.87
C ARG A 45 -3.41 -8.57 -24.26
N ASP A 46 -4.38 -9.42 -24.60
CA ASP A 46 -5.16 -9.34 -25.85
C ASP A 46 -4.30 -9.20 -27.12
N GLY A 47 -3.17 -9.92 -27.17
CA GLY A 47 -2.22 -9.88 -28.29
C GLY A 47 -1.32 -8.64 -28.35
N ARG A 48 -1.45 -7.70 -27.41
CA ARG A 48 -0.54 -6.55 -27.23
C ARG A 48 0.50 -6.84 -26.15
N ARG A 49 1.62 -6.12 -26.22
CA ARG A 49 2.73 -6.24 -25.28
C ARG A 49 2.98 -4.94 -24.54
N TYR A 50 3.41 -5.06 -23.29
CA TYR A 50 3.59 -3.96 -22.36
C TYR A 50 4.83 -4.16 -21.50
N SER A 51 5.43 -3.05 -21.08
CA SER A 51 6.56 -3.02 -20.16
C SER A 51 6.15 -2.35 -18.85
N LYS A 52 6.61 -2.91 -17.72
CA LYS A 52 6.43 -2.28 -16.41
C LYS A 52 7.43 -1.14 -16.24
N VAL A 53 6.95 0.04 -15.84
CA VAL A 53 7.81 1.20 -15.55
C VAL A 53 7.99 1.42 -14.05
N ASP A 54 9.19 1.87 -13.67
CA ASP A 54 9.46 2.35 -12.31
C ASP A 54 9.19 3.85 -12.18
N SER A 55 9.57 4.45 -11.06
CA SER A 55 9.25 5.86 -10.81
C SER A 55 9.87 6.80 -11.83
N GLU A 56 11.18 6.65 -12.08
CA GLU A 56 11.91 7.50 -13.02
C GLU A 56 11.46 7.24 -14.47
N GLY A 57 11.25 5.98 -14.84
CA GLY A 57 10.72 5.60 -16.15
C GLY A 57 9.34 6.18 -16.43
N ALA A 58 8.44 6.17 -15.45
CA ALA A 58 7.09 6.71 -15.59
C ALA A 58 7.08 8.22 -15.86
N TYR A 59 7.80 9.01 -15.07
CA TYR A 59 7.86 10.47 -15.27
C TYR A 59 8.49 10.83 -16.61
N ARG A 60 9.65 10.26 -16.93
CA ARG A 60 10.33 10.50 -18.21
C ARG A 60 9.44 10.16 -19.41
N PHE A 61 8.80 8.99 -19.38
CA PHE A 61 7.91 8.57 -20.48
C PHE A 61 6.77 9.56 -20.70
N LEU A 62 6.16 10.05 -19.62
CA LEU A 62 5.04 10.98 -19.71
C LEU A 62 5.47 12.40 -20.08
N GLU A 63 6.61 12.87 -19.58
CA GLU A 63 7.20 14.16 -19.98
C GLU A 63 7.46 14.21 -21.49
N GLU A 64 7.97 13.11 -22.06
CA GLU A 64 8.32 13.03 -23.47
C GLU A 64 7.10 12.81 -24.39
N ASN A 65 6.11 12.03 -23.96
CA ASN A 65 5.05 11.52 -24.85
C ASN A 65 3.65 12.03 -24.50
N TYR A 66 3.33 12.19 -23.21
CA TYR A 66 1.97 12.49 -22.74
C TYR A 66 1.97 13.44 -21.52
N PRO A 67 2.42 14.70 -21.69
CA PRO A 67 2.57 15.64 -20.57
C PRO A 67 1.24 15.98 -19.88
N THR A 68 0.09 15.74 -20.53
CA THR A 68 -1.25 15.95 -19.95
C THR A 68 -1.49 15.12 -18.68
N TYR A 69 -0.80 13.99 -18.50
CA TYR A 69 -0.90 13.17 -17.27
C TYR A 69 -0.05 13.70 -16.11
N LEU A 70 0.76 14.74 -16.32
CA LEU A 70 1.52 15.42 -15.29
C LEU A 70 0.67 16.55 -14.70
N TYR A 71 0.28 16.38 -13.44
CA TYR A 71 -0.57 17.31 -12.71
C TYR A 71 0.23 18.10 -11.69
N GLU A 72 0.26 19.42 -11.84
CA GLU A 72 0.78 20.34 -10.83
C GLU A 72 -0.20 20.45 -9.66
N ALA A 73 0.01 19.64 -8.62
CA ALA A 73 -0.81 19.68 -7.42
C ALA A 73 -0.36 20.86 -6.53
N GLU A 74 -0.87 22.06 -6.81
CA GLU A 74 -0.51 23.30 -6.09
C GLU A 74 -0.60 23.16 -4.57
N SER A 75 -1.66 22.51 -4.06
CA SER A 75 -1.86 22.30 -2.62
C SER A 75 -0.79 21.43 -1.96
N ILE A 76 -0.03 20.67 -2.76
CA ILE A 76 1.04 19.76 -2.31
C ILE A 76 2.42 20.32 -2.73
N GLY A 77 2.47 21.30 -3.64
CA GLY A 77 3.69 21.87 -4.18
C GLY A 77 4.54 20.87 -4.98
N LYS A 78 3.91 19.86 -5.60
CA LYS A 78 4.60 18.78 -6.34
C LYS A 78 3.85 18.43 -7.63
N ILE A 79 4.60 17.96 -8.62
CA ILE A 79 4.03 17.30 -9.79
C ILE A 79 3.64 15.88 -9.39
N MET A 80 2.40 15.52 -9.66
CA MET A 80 1.85 14.19 -9.45
C MET A 80 1.38 13.62 -10.78
N LEU A 81 1.32 12.30 -10.84
CA LEU A 81 0.71 11.60 -11.95
C LEU A 81 -0.80 11.55 -11.73
N ALA A 82 -1.56 11.95 -12.74
CA ALA A 82 -3.01 11.95 -12.67
C ALA A 82 -3.63 11.73 -14.05
N VAL A 83 -4.77 11.05 -14.08
CA VAL A 83 -5.53 10.77 -15.30
C VAL A 83 -6.74 11.71 -15.37
N PRO A 84 -6.78 12.65 -16.33
CA PRO A 84 -7.98 13.45 -16.58
C PRO A 84 -9.19 12.56 -16.89
N HIS A 85 -10.36 12.92 -16.39
CA HIS A 85 -11.58 12.11 -16.55
C HIS A 85 -11.92 11.83 -18.02
N GLU A 86 -11.64 12.78 -18.92
CA GLU A 86 -11.86 12.64 -20.35
C GLU A 86 -10.93 11.65 -21.06
N LEU A 87 -9.81 11.25 -20.42
CA LEU A 87 -8.85 10.27 -20.96
C LEU A 87 -9.03 8.88 -20.35
N ILE A 88 -10.01 8.70 -19.46
CA ILE A 88 -10.33 7.41 -18.84
C ILE A 88 -11.18 6.59 -19.80
N GLU A 89 -10.66 5.43 -20.20
CA GLU A 89 -11.40 4.42 -20.97
C GLU A 89 -12.12 3.46 -20.00
N GLU A 90 -11.41 2.96 -18.97
CA GLU A 90 -11.94 2.00 -18.00
C GLU A 90 -11.34 2.21 -16.60
N ILE A 91 -12.17 2.01 -15.57
CA ILE A 91 -11.72 1.82 -14.19
C ILE A 91 -11.88 0.35 -13.83
N MET A 92 -10.76 -0.33 -13.62
CA MET A 92 -10.66 -1.73 -13.27
C MET A 92 -10.61 -1.87 -11.74
N THR A 93 -11.48 -2.70 -11.18
CA THR A 93 -11.60 -2.87 -9.72
C THR A 93 -11.24 -4.30 -9.28
N PRO A 94 -10.49 -4.47 -8.17
CA PRO A 94 -10.14 -5.77 -7.62
C PRO A 94 -11.33 -6.72 -7.38
N THR A 95 -12.45 -6.24 -6.87
CA THR A 95 -13.66 -7.05 -6.63
C THR A 95 -14.22 -7.61 -7.92
N ARG A 96 -14.32 -6.78 -8.96
CA ARG A 96 -14.79 -7.23 -10.28
C ARG A 96 -13.86 -8.30 -10.83
N ARG A 97 -12.54 -8.11 -10.72
CA ARG A 97 -11.57 -9.11 -11.22
C ARG A 97 -11.69 -10.45 -10.49
N LEU A 98 -11.79 -10.44 -9.16
CA LEU A 98 -11.96 -11.68 -8.40
C LEU A 98 -13.27 -12.40 -8.79
N LYS A 99 -14.37 -11.64 -8.92
CA LYS A 99 -15.65 -12.17 -9.36
C LYS A 99 -15.58 -12.81 -10.75
N GLU A 100 -14.91 -12.17 -11.71
CA GLU A 100 -14.66 -12.74 -13.04
C GLU A 100 -13.92 -14.08 -12.95
N ILE A 101 -12.86 -14.17 -12.11
CA ILE A 101 -12.10 -15.42 -11.90
C ILE A 101 -12.98 -16.52 -11.29
N MET A 102 -13.86 -16.17 -10.34
CA MET A 102 -14.77 -17.11 -9.71
C MET A 102 -15.88 -17.61 -10.67
N GLU A 103 -16.41 -16.72 -11.52
CA GLU A 103 -17.53 -17.04 -12.42
C GLU A 103 -17.07 -17.77 -13.70
N GLU A 104 -15.95 -17.35 -14.29
CA GLU A 104 -15.42 -17.93 -15.52
C GLU A 104 -14.51 -19.14 -15.26
N GLY A 105 -14.00 -19.27 -14.04
CA GLY A 105 -12.99 -20.23 -13.64
C GLY A 105 -11.56 -19.71 -13.88
N PRO A 106 -10.57 -20.23 -13.14
CA PRO A 106 -9.18 -19.81 -13.29
C PRO A 106 -8.62 -20.28 -14.64
N SER A 107 -8.06 -19.34 -15.41
CA SER A 107 -7.43 -19.64 -16.70
C SER A 107 -6.03 -20.26 -16.60
N ASP A 108 -5.42 -20.20 -15.40
CA ASP A 108 -4.07 -20.67 -15.12
C ASP A 108 -3.87 -20.95 -13.62
N GLU A 109 -2.75 -21.61 -13.27
CA GLU A 109 -2.42 -22.01 -11.89
C GLU A 109 -2.25 -20.84 -10.92
N LEU A 110 -1.91 -19.64 -11.38
CA LEU A 110 -1.80 -18.48 -10.51
C LEU A 110 -3.19 -18.04 -10.03
N LEU A 111 -4.18 -18.09 -10.92
CA LEU A 111 -5.57 -17.76 -10.58
C LEU A 111 -6.25 -18.84 -9.73
N GLU A 112 -5.85 -20.11 -9.85
CA GLU A 112 -6.29 -21.15 -8.90
C GLU A 112 -5.88 -20.80 -7.47
N LYS A 113 -4.63 -20.34 -7.30
CA LYS A 113 -4.11 -19.91 -6.00
C LYS A 113 -4.83 -18.67 -5.45
N VAL A 114 -5.30 -17.77 -6.32
CA VAL A 114 -6.17 -16.65 -5.91
C VAL A 114 -7.44 -17.15 -5.24
N LEU A 115 -8.08 -18.19 -5.80
CA LEU A 115 -9.29 -18.77 -5.24
C LEU A 115 -9.02 -19.46 -3.90
N ILE A 116 -7.89 -20.16 -3.76
CA ILE A 116 -7.47 -20.75 -2.47
C ILE A 116 -7.37 -19.68 -1.36
N ILE A 117 -6.79 -18.51 -1.68
CA ILE A 117 -6.69 -17.40 -0.71
C ILE A 117 -8.09 -16.85 -0.37
N ALA A 118 -8.93 -16.65 -1.39
CA ALA A 118 -10.27 -16.10 -1.21
C ALA A 118 -11.14 -17.02 -0.33
N ASP A 119 -11.16 -18.31 -0.62
CA ASP A 119 -11.90 -19.31 0.15
C ASP A 119 -11.40 -19.38 1.59
N ALA A 120 -10.08 -19.37 1.80
CA ALA A 120 -9.50 -19.41 3.14
C ALA A 120 -9.92 -18.22 4.01
N PHE A 121 -9.93 -16.99 3.46
CA PHE A 121 -10.41 -15.82 4.21
C PHE A 121 -11.92 -15.79 4.36
N HIS A 122 -12.67 -16.34 3.40
CA HIS A 122 -14.11 -16.45 3.52
C HIS A 122 -14.49 -17.38 4.68
N GLU A 123 -13.87 -18.55 4.73
CA GLU A 123 -14.13 -19.58 5.74
C GLU A 123 -13.61 -19.19 7.13
N GLU A 124 -12.35 -18.76 7.24
CA GLU A 124 -11.71 -18.51 8.54
C GLU A 124 -12.08 -17.15 9.14
N ALA A 125 -12.23 -16.12 8.31
CA ALA A 125 -12.49 -14.75 8.78
C ALA A 125 -13.93 -14.28 8.57
N SER A 126 -14.78 -15.09 7.93
CA SER A 126 -16.16 -14.71 7.58
C SER A 126 -16.25 -13.41 6.77
N ILE A 127 -15.25 -13.14 5.93
CA ILE A 127 -15.22 -11.96 5.05
C ILE A 127 -16.00 -12.29 3.78
N SER A 128 -16.86 -11.39 3.31
CA SER A 128 -17.61 -11.59 2.06
C SER A 128 -16.67 -11.55 0.85
N PHE A 129 -16.95 -12.35 -0.18
CA PHE A 129 -16.26 -12.22 -1.47
C PHE A 129 -16.44 -10.83 -2.10
N ASP A 130 -17.54 -10.14 -1.79
CA ASP A 130 -17.78 -8.75 -2.23
C ASP A 130 -16.82 -7.74 -1.56
N ASP A 131 -16.15 -8.13 -0.47
CA ASP A 131 -15.14 -7.35 0.24
C ASP A 131 -13.71 -7.84 -0.06
N MET A 132 -13.53 -8.68 -1.08
CA MET A 132 -12.24 -9.21 -1.51
C MET A 132 -11.96 -8.87 -2.97
N GLY A 133 -10.69 -8.92 -3.36
CA GLY A 133 -10.30 -8.70 -4.75
C GLY A 133 -8.85 -9.06 -5.02
N VAL A 134 -8.43 -8.88 -6.27
CA VAL A 134 -7.02 -8.98 -6.67
C VAL A 134 -6.57 -7.74 -7.43
N SER A 135 -5.39 -7.22 -7.10
CA SER A 135 -4.78 -6.05 -7.74
C SER A 135 -3.52 -6.48 -8.52
N GLY A 136 -2.51 -5.62 -8.55
CA GLY A 136 -1.21 -5.95 -9.13
C GLY A 136 -1.27 -6.18 -10.63
N SER A 137 -0.52 -7.17 -11.12
CA SER A 137 -0.53 -7.56 -12.52
C SER A 137 -1.78 -8.37 -12.90
N ILE A 138 -2.44 -9.02 -11.94
CA ILE A 138 -3.64 -9.86 -12.18
C ILE A 138 -4.85 -9.00 -12.55
N LEU A 139 -5.01 -7.83 -11.93
CA LEU A 139 -6.13 -6.92 -12.20
C LEU A 139 -6.22 -6.46 -13.66
N PRO A 140 -5.14 -5.93 -14.27
CA PRO A 140 -5.16 -5.58 -15.69
C PRO A 140 -4.97 -6.79 -16.62
N SER A 141 -4.96 -8.02 -16.12
CA SER A 141 -4.64 -9.25 -16.89
C SER A 141 -3.28 -9.16 -17.59
N LEU A 142 -2.29 -8.60 -16.90
CA LEU A 142 -0.89 -8.48 -17.32
C LEU A 142 0.02 -9.36 -16.46
N HIS A 143 -0.53 -10.37 -15.78
CA HIS A 143 0.24 -11.31 -14.98
C HIS A 143 0.96 -12.32 -15.87
N ASP A 144 2.11 -12.73 -15.36
CA ASP A 144 2.85 -13.90 -15.80
C ASP A 144 2.55 -15.02 -14.80
N PRO A 145 1.90 -16.12 -15.23
CA PRO A 145 1.48 -17.21 -14.35
C PRO A 145 2.62 -17.87 -13.56
N GLU A 146 3.85 -17.86 -14.07
CA GLU A 146 4.99 -18.50 -13.42
C GLU A 146 5.71 -17.56 -12.44
N ASN A 147 5.77 -16.25 -12.77
CA ASN A 147 6.65 -15.31 -12.09
C ASN A 147 5.94 -14.21 -11.27
N SER A 148 4.62 -14.05 -11.41
CA SER A 148 3.90 -13.00 -10.69
C SER A 148 3.58 -13.40 -9.26
N ASP A 149 3.62 -12.41 -8.37
CA ASP A 149 3.04 -12.48 -7.04
C ASP A 149 1.52 -12.20 -7.09
N ILE A 150 0.85 -12.52 -5.99
CA ILE A 150 -0.58 -12.25 -5.82
C ILE A 150 -0.75 -11.05 -4.87
N ASP A 151 -1.22 -9.95 -5.42
CA ASP A 151 -1.65 -8.76 -4.67
C ASP A 151 -3.12 -8.94 -4.23
N PHE A 152 -3.37 -9.71 -3.16
CA PHE A 152 -4.73 -9.98 -2.68
C PHE A 152 -5.25 -8.78 -1.87
N VAL A 153 -6.44 -8.30 -2.20
CA VAL A 153 -7.03 -7.08 -1.64
C VAL A 153 -8.18 -7.43 -0.71
N ILE A 154 -8.18 -6.81 0.47
CA ILE A 154 -9.29 -6.83 1.41
C ILE A 154 -9.83 -5.40 1.54
N TYR A 155 -11.13 -5.24 1.28
CA TYR A 155 -11.87 -3.99 1.45
C TYR A 155 -12.39 -3.85 2.87
N GLY A 156 -12.18 -2.68 3.46
CA GLY A 156 -12.56 -2.39 4.84
C GLY A 156 -11.40 -2.63 5.81
N LEU A 157 -11.10 -1.65 6.66
CA LEU A 157 -9.96 -1.75 7.59
C LEU A 157 -10.19 -2.86 8.64
N GLU A 158 -11.42 -3.00 9.10
CA GLU A 158 -11.78 -4.07 10.05
C GLU A 158 -11.71 -5.46 9.39
N ASN A 159 -12.14 -5.59 8.12
CA ASN A 159 -11.99 -6.84 7.38
C ASN A 159 -10.51 -7.17 7.16
N HIS A 160 -9.68 -6.17 6.85
CA HIS A 160 -8.23 -6.38 6.70
C HIS A 160 -7.60 -6.88 7.99
N ARG A 161 -7.94 -6.30 9.14
CA ARG A 161 -7.49 -6.80 10.45
C ARG A 161 -7.87 -8.27 10.66
N LYS A 162 -9.13 -8.64 10.40
CA LYS A 162 -9.58 -10.04 10.49
C LYS A 162 -8.81 -10.96 9.54
N ALA A 163 -8.50 -10.51 8.32
CA ALA A 163 -7.71 -11.29 7.37
C ALA A 163 -6.27 -11.52 7.87
N LEU A 164 -5.64 -10.52 8.51
CA LEU A 164 -4.31 -10.69 9.12
C LEU A 164 -4.34 -11.67 10.30
N GLU A 165 -5.39 -11.61 11.13
CA GLU A 165 -5.60 -12.52 12.26
C GLU A 165 -5.87 -13.95 11.79
N ALA A 166 -6.69 -14.13 10.76
CA ALA A 166 -6.94 -15.43 10.13
C ALA A 166 -5.65 -15.96 9.50
N PHE A 167 -4.92 -15.13 8.74
CA PHE A 167 -3.65 -15.58 8.15
C PHE A 167 -2.63 -15.97 9.23
N ALA A 168 -2.59 -15.28 10.37
CA ALA A 168 -1.73 -15.67 11.49
C ALA A 168 -2.01 -17.11 12.00
N GLN A 169 -3.25 -17.58 11.88
CA GLN A 169 -3.68 -18.93 12.27
C GLN A 169 -3.48 -19.96 11.15
N LEU A 170 -3.66 -19.54 9.90
CA LEU A 170 -3.49 -20.39 8.71
C LEU A 170 -2.01 -20.57 8.33
N LYS A 171 -1.14 -19.65 8.74
CA LYS A 171 0.28 -19.65 8.41
C LYS A 171 0.93 -20.97 8.82
N ASP A 172 1.69 -21.57 7.91
CA ASP A 172 2.36 -22.86 8.09
C ASP A 172 1.40 -24.06 8.23
N HIS A 173 0.15 -23.90 7.79
CA HIS A 173 -0.85 -24.95 7.66
C HIS A 173 -1.39 -25.05 6.22
N GLY A 174 -1.64 -26.30 5.78
CA GLY A 174 -2.19 -26.56 4.45
C GLY A 174 -1.33 -25.97 3.32
N PRO A 175 -1.91 -25.20 2.38
CA PRO A 175 -1.18 -24.60 1.27
C PRO A 175 -0.34 -23.38 1.70
N PHE A 176 -0.54 -22.87 2.92
CA PHE A 176 0.07 -21.62 3.38
C PHE A 176 1.39 -21.83 4.10
N LYS A 177 2.38 -20.97 3.82
CA LYS A 177 3.68 -20.98 4.51
C LYS A 177 4.21 -19.60 4.82
N SER A 178 5.01 -19.53 5.87
CA SER A 178 5.89 -18.40 6.18
C SER A 178 6.97 -18.21 5.11
N LEU A 179 7.50 -16.99 5.05
CA LEU A 179 8.61 -16.63 4.16
C LEU A 179 9.94 -17.03 4.79
N SER A 180 10.90 -17.42 3.96
CA SER A 180 12.23 -17.81 4.42
C SER A 180 13.09 -16.62 4.83
N GLU A 181 14.08 -16.88 5.69
CA GLU A 181 15.10 -15.89 6.05
C GLU A 181 15.82 -15.31 4.82
N ASP A 182 16.10 -16.13 3.80
CA ASP A 182 16.68 -15.68 2.53
C ASP A 182 15.80 -14.67 1.80
N TYR A 183 14.47 -14.86 1.84
CA TYR A 183 13.53 -13.89 1.30
C TYR A 183 13.61 -12.58 2.10
N TRP A 184 13.56 -12.67 3.43
CA TRP A 184 13.66 -11.49 4.29
C TRP A 184 14.97 -10.73 4.11
N LEU A 185 16.09 -11.43 3.93
CA LEU A 185 17.39 -10.81 3.67
C LEU A 185 17.39 -10.00 2.37
N LYS A 186 16.72 -10.49 1.32
CA LYS A 186 16.54 -9.76 0.06
C LYS A 186 15.71 -8.50 0.28
N VAL A 187 14.59 -8.59 1.01
CA VAL A 187 13.71 -7.44 1.30
C VAL A 187 14.43 -6.42 2.18
N TYR A 188 15.13 -6.87 3.23
CA TYR A 188 15.93 -6.04 4.12
C TYR A 188 16.96 -5.22 3.32
N LYS A 189 17.79 -5.89 2.50
CA LYS A 189 18.80 -5.21 1.67
C LYS A 189 18.18 -4.21 0.68
N LYS A 190 16.92 -4.42 0.26
CA LYS A 190 16.20 -3.50 -0.63
C LYS A 190 15.66 -2.28 0.12
N ARG A 191 15.11 -2.46 1.32
CA ARG A 191 14.37 -1.42 2.07
C ARG A 191 15.25 -0.65 3.05
N ILE A 192 16.17 -1.32 3.73
CA ILE A 192 17.02 -0.73 4.76
C ILE A 192 18.37 -0.38 4.15
N LYS A 193 18.63 0.92 4.00
CA LYS A 193 19.88 1.47 3.44
C LYS A 193 20.75 2.17 4.50
N ASP A 194 20.31 2.13 5.75
CA ASP A 194 20.98 2.72 6.90
C ASP A 194 20.95 1.74 8.09
N ASN A 195 21.18 2.25 9.31
CA ASN A 195 21.14 1.46 10.54
C ASN A 195 19.86 1.71 11.36
N SER A 196 18.76 2.06 10.69
CA SER A 196 17.47 2.28 11.36
C SER A 196 16.92 0.99 11.98
N LEU A 197 17.14 -0.16 11.35
CA LEU A 197 16.79 -1.48 11.88
C LEU A 197 17.95 -2.45 11.64
N SER A 198 18.24 -3.32 12.62
CA SER A 198 19.04 -4.52 12.36
C SER A 198 18.23 -5.52 11.52
N PHE A 199 18.92 -6.51 10.93
CA PHE A 199 18.23 -7.57 10.19
C PHE A 199 17.29 -8.39 11.11
N GLU A 200 17.72 -8.66 12.33
CA GLU A 200 16.93 -9.38 13.34
C GLU A 200 15.67 -8.60 13.74
N GLU A 201 15.83 -7.29 14.04
CA GLU A 201 14.68 -6.40 14.30
C GLU A 201 13.72 -6.41 13.11
N PHE A 202 14.25 -6.29 11.89
CA PHE A 202 13.46 -6.28 10.66
C PHE A 202 12.64 -7.57 10.49
N CYS A 203 13.26 -8.75 10.64
CA CYS A 203 12.55 -10.02 10.56
C CYS A 203 11.45 -10.12 11.62
N TRP A 204 11.76 -9.76 12.87
CA TRP A 204 10.77 -9.78 13.95
C TRP A 204 9.56 -8.89 13.66
N TYR A 205 9.78 -7.68 13.11
CA TYR A 205 8.69 -6.80 12.68
C TYR A 205 7.90 -7.37 11.51
N GLU A 206 8.56 -7.88 10.47
CA GLU A 206 7.84 -8.38 9.29
C GLU A 206 7.06 -9.67 9.58
N GLU A 207 7.56 -10.55 10.44
CA GLU A 207 6.88 -11.80 10.79
C GLU A 207 5.57 -11.56 11.54
N ARG A 208 5.55 -10.61 12.48
CA ARG A 208 4.35 -10.28 13.27
C ARG A 208 3.28 -9.49 12.52
N LYS A 209 3.57 -9.00 11.31
CA LYS A 209 2.61 -8.26 10.47
C LYS A 209 1.56 -9.18 9.86
N ASN A 210 1.91 -10.44 9.59
CA ASN A 210 1.02 -11.42 8.96
C ASN A 210 0.32 -10.91 7.69
N ASN A 211 0.96 -10.01 6.95
CA ASN A 211 0.40 -9.41 5.74
C ASN A 211 0.97 -10.00 4.45
N ARG A 212 1.72 -11.09 4.56
CA ARG A 212 2.36 -11.78 3.43
C ARG A 212 2.79 -13.19 3.77
N GLY A 213 2.79 -14.04 2.75
CA GLY A 213 3.18 -15.43 2.87
C GLY A 213 3.29 -16.11 1.51
N LEU A 214 3.32 -17.44 1.54
CA LEU A 214 3.25 -18.27 0.35
C LEU A 214 1.92 -19.04 0.33
N VAL A 215 1.32 -19.18 -0.84
CA VAL A 215 0.25 -20.15 -1.14
C VAL A 215 0.76 -21.09 -2.23
N ASP A 216 0.92 -22.37 -1.91
CA ASP A 216 1.49 -23.39 -2.81
C ASP A 216 2.78 -22.93 -3.51
N GLY A 217 3.67 -22.26 -2.74
CA GLY A 217 4.96 -21.76 -3.20
C GLY A 217 4.94 -20.40 -3.89
N THR A 218 3.78 -19.81 -4.15
CA THR A 218 3.64 -18.47 -4.75
C THR A 218 3.52 -17.39 -3.67
N LEU A 219 4.30 -16.32 -3.80
CA LEU A 219 4.21 -15.15 -2.91
C LEU A 219 2.86 -14.46 -3.05
N PHE A 220 2.24 -14.12 -1.92
CA PHE A 220 1.10 -13.22 -1.88
C PHE A 220 1.24 -12.18 -0.77
N ASP A 221 0.73 -10.98 -1.03
CA ASP A 221 0.54 -9.90 -0.07
C ASP A 221 -0.96 -9.76 0.26
N ILE A 222 -1.28 -9.46 1.51
CA ILE A 222 -2.64 -9.13 1.99
C ILE A 222 -2.73 -7.61 2.12
N LEU A 223 -3.31 -6.98 1.12
CA LEU A 223 -3.35 -5.54 0.94
C LEU A 223 -4.66 -4.95 1.45
N ALA A 224 -4.57 -3.91 2.26
CA ALA A 224 -5.73 -3.11 2.66
C ALA A 224 -6.12 -2.11 1.57
N THR A 225 -7.42 -1.85 1.47
CA THR A 225 -7.97 -0.61 0.92
C THR A 225 -9.31 -0.31 1.59
N ARG A 226 -9.62 0.97 1.77
CA ARG A 226 -10.84 1.38 2.48
C ARG A 226 -12.11 1.05 1.73
N SER A 227 -13.16 0.71 2.46
CA SER A 227 -14.54 0.72 1.97
C SER A 227 -15.01 2.15 1.67
N TRP A 228 -16.04 2.31 0.83
CA TRP A 228 -16.44 3.64 0.35
C TRP A 228 -16.95 4.57 1.46
N ASP A 229 -17.48 3.99 2.53
CA ASP A 229 -17.95 4.64 3.75
C ASP A 229 -16.84 4.97 4.75
N GLU A 230 -15.65 4.37 4.61
CA GLU A 230 -14.46 4.69 5.43
C GLU A 230 -13.63 5.84 4.82
N ILE A 231 -13.96 6.29 3.61
CA ILE A 231 -13.27 7.37 2.92
C ILE A 231 -13.94 8.70 3.25
N GLU A 232 -13.23 9.53 4.00
CA GLU A 232 -13.69 10.85 4.41
C GLU A 232 -12.88 11.97 3.75
N GLY A 233 -13.50 13.16 3.67
CA GLY A 233 -12.85 14.38 3.19
C GLY A 233 -12.94 14.58 1.69
N SER A 234 -12.18 15.55 1.22
CA SER A 234 -12.10 15.96 -0.18
C SER A 234 -10.70 16.42 -0.53
N TRP A 235 -10.34 16.36 -1.81
CA TRP A 235 -9.01 16.75 -2.26
C TRP A 235 -8.68 18.19 -1.85
N SER A 236 -7.51 18.36 -1.22
CA SER A 236 -6.99 19.64 -0.73
C SER A 236 -7.80 20.31 0.39
N ASP A 237 -8.70 19.61 1.09
CA ASP A 237 -9.37 20.17 2.26
C ASP A 237 -8.46 20.33 3.50
N THR A 238 -7.31 19.65 3.49
CA THR A 238 -6.30 19.65 4.54
C THR A 238 -4.93 19.85 3.93
N VAL A 239 -4.17 20.81 4.47
CA VAL A 239 -2.82 21.17 4.03
C VAL A 239 -1.81 20.71 5.08
N TYR A 240 -0.69 20.16 4.63
CA TYR A 240 0.38 19.62 5.47
C TYR A 240 1.67 20.42 5.28
N GLU A 241 2.18 20.99 6.37
CA GLU A 241 3.38 21.83 6.37
C GLU A 241 4.49 21.17 7.20
N PRO A 242 5.65 20.86 6.60
CA PRO A 242 6.79 20.29 7.32
C PRO A 242 7.48 21.34 8.21
N LEU A 243 7.69 21.01 9.48
CA LEU A 243 8.27 21.89 10.51
C LEU A 243 9.65 21.42 11.01
N GLY A 244 10.28 20.46 10.32
CA GLY A 244 11.60 19.93 10.65
C GLY A 244 11.55 18.56 11.35
N ARG A 245 12.70 18.08 11.83
CA ARG A 245 12.81 16.73 12.41
C ARG A 245 12.35 16.71 13.87
N ILE A 246 11.75 15.59 14.28
CA ILE A 246 11.31 15.33 15.65
C ILE A 246 11.56 13.87 16.03
N LYS A 247 11.73 13.63 17.34
CA LYS A 247 11.77 12.29 17.92
C LYS A 247 10.88 12.25 19.15
N ILE A 248 10.01 11.25 19.22
CA ILE A 248 9.02 11.11 20.29
C ILE A 248 9.02 9.70 20.87
N LYS A 249 8.51 9.59 22.09
CA LYS A 249 8.02 8.34 22.69
C LYS A 249 6.52 8.49 22.93
N ALA A 250 5.72 7.52 22.52
CA ALA A 250 4.27 7.59 22.70
C ALA A 250 3.64 6.20 22.82
N ARG A 251 2.41 6.14 23.31
CA ARG A 251 1.60 4.91 23.34
C ARG A 251 0.65 4.92 22.14
N VAL A 252 0.59 3.85 21.38
CA VAL A 252 -0.39 3.70 20.29
C VAL A 252 -1.73 3.30 20.91
N TYR A 253 -2.79 4.06 20.65
CA TYR A 253 -4.14 3.72 21.13
C TYR A 253 -5.07 3.23 20.01
N ASP A 254 -4.75 3.52 18.76
CA ASP A 254 -5.51 3.07 17.58
C ASP A 254 -4.51 2.79 16.44
N ALA A 255 -4.53 1.55 15.94
CA ALA A 255 -3.70 1.10 14.82
C ALA A 255 -4.55 0.50 13.68
N MET A 256 -5.84 0.85 13.60
CA MET A 256 -6.76 0.34 12.58
C MET A 256 -6.26 0.59 11.15
N ALA A 257 -5.68 1.78 10.92
CA ALA A 257 -5.15 2.19 9.62
C ALA A 257 -3.64 1.92 9.48
N ALA A 258 -3.05 1.02 10.27
CA ALA A 258 -1.60 0.76 10.26
C ALA A 258 -1.08 0.13 8.95
N PHE A 259 -1.95 -0.47 8.14
CA PHE A 259 -1.61 -1.04 6.82
C PHE A 259 -2.19 -0.25 5.64
N ASP A 260 -2.85 0.88 5.92
CA ASP A 260 -3.42 1.77 4.92
C ASP A 260 -2.30 2.60 4.23
N ASN A 261 -2.68 3.48 3.30
CA ASN A 261 -1.76 4.41 2.66
C ASN A 261 -2.21 5.88 2.85
N PRO A 262 -1.51 6.66 3.71
CA PRO A 262 -0.41 6.25 4.58
C PRO A 262 -0.87 5.29 5.69
N ALA A 263 0.08 4.58 6.29
CA ALA A 263 -0.14 3.90 7.55
C ALA A 263 -0.35 4.94 8.65
N ILE A 264 -1.34 4.78 9.52
CA ILE A 264 -1.65 5.73 10.60
C ILE A 264 -1.66 5.02 11.95
N TYR A 265 -0.95 5.59 12.91
CA TYR A 265 -0.98 5.21 14.33
C TYR A 265 -1.41 6.42 15.14
N LYS A 266 -2.60 6.39 15.74
CA LYS A 266 -2.98 7.46 16.65
C LYS A 266 -2.32 7.23 18.00
N VAL A 267 -1.82 8.30 18.59
CA VAL A 267 -0.95 8.22 19.77
C VAL A 267 -1.44 9.04 20.95
N GLU A 268 -1.10 8.58 22.14
CA GLU A 268 -1.33 9.26 23.41
C GLU A 268 -0.08 9.15 24.31
N ASP A 269 -0.10 9.80 25.47
CA ASP A 269 1.02 9.85 26.42
C ASP A 269 2.36 10.27 25.75
N VAL A 270 2.28 11.26 24.86
CA VAL A 270 3.41 11.68 24.03
C VAL A 270 4.48 12.40 24.86
N SER A 271 5.70 11.90 24.80
CA SER A 271 6.92 12.53 25.32
C SER A 271 7.84 12.91 24.18
N ILE A 272 8.11 14.20 24.01
CA ILE A 272 9.04 14.69 22.99
C ILE A 272 10.47 14.55 23.50
N LEU A 273 11.28 13.79 22.76
CA LEU A 273 12.68 13.51 23.08
C LEU A 273 13.63 14.51 22.39
N GLU A 274 13.32 14.87 21.14
CA GLU A 274 14.07 15.85 20.34
C GLU A 274 13.06 16.63 19.47
N GLY A 275 13.20 17.95 19.38
CA GLY A 275 12.32 18.82 18.56
C GLY A 275 11.46 19.79 19.37
N PRO A 276 10.56 20.55 18.70
CA PRO A 276 9.71 21.55 19.36
C PRO A 276 8.62 20.89 20.19
N ARG A 277 8.19 21.55 21.28
CA ARG A 277 7.09 21.10 22.14
C ARG A 277 5.74 21.42 21.50
N VAL A 278 5.02 20.39 21.05
CA VAL A 278 3.68 20.46 20.45
C VAL A 278 2.89 19.22 20.86
N ASP A 279 1.56 19.31 20.83
CA ASP A 279 0.68 18.16 21.05
C ASP A 279 0.58 17.37 19.75
N ILE A 280 0.94 16.09 19.77
CA ILE A 280 1.01 15.24 18.58
C ILE A 280 -0.11 14.22 18.62
N ASP A 281 -0.89 14.18 17.56
CA ASP A 281 -2.11 13.37 17.46
C ASP A 281 -1.83 11.98 16.87
N GLU A 282 -0.92 11.93 15.90
CA GLU A 282 -0.65 10.70 15.14
C GLU A 282 0.81 10.60 14.66
N VAL A 283 1.24 9.36 14.42
CA VAL A 283 2.42 9.01 13.64
C VAL A 283 1.94 8.36 12.35
N VAL A 284 2.43 8.82 11.20
CA VAL A 284 2.06 8.28 9.89
C VAL A 284 3.27 7.75 9.15
N SER A 285 3.07 6.73 8.30
CA SER A 285 4.11 6.25 7.41
C SER A 285 3.71 6.10 5.96
N PHE A 286 4.54 6.65 5.07
CA PHE A 286 4.41 6.49 3.61
C PHE A 286 5.31 5.38 3.04
N THR A 287 6.01 4.62 3.89
CA THR A 287 6.85 3.50 3.44
C THR A 287 6.32 2.16 3.94
N HIS A 288 6.41 1.14 3.08
CA HIS A 288 6.02 -0.23 3.44
C HIS A 288 6.81 -0.79 4.62
N THR A 289 8.04 -0.31 4.87
CA THR A 289 8.87 -0.77 5.99
C THR A 289 8.18 -0.57 7.34
N TYR A 290 7.52 0.57 7.54
CA TYR A 290 6.89 0.93 8.82
C TYR A 290 5.35 0.87 8.77
N ALA A 291 4.76 0.31 7.71
CA ALA A 291 3.38 -0.12 7.71
C ALA A 291 3.23 -1.40 8.56
N GLY A 292 2.21 -1.46 9.42
CA GLY A 292 1.97 -2.58 10.35
C GLY A 292 2.98 -2.72 11.49
N GLN A 293 3.77 -1.67 11.76
CA GLN A 293 4.93 -1.71 12.64
C GLN A 293 4.59 -1.85 14.12
N ALA A 294 3.49 -1.25 14.57
CA ALA A 294 3.06 -1.23 15.95
C ALA A 294 1.59 -1.61 16.08
N LYS A 295 1.22 -2.18 17.23
CA LYS A 295 -0.15 -2.54 17.61
C LYS A 295 -0.67 -1.63 18.72
N GLU A 296 -1.98 -1.64 18.89
CA GLU A 296 -2.67 -0.96 19.98
C GLU A 296 -2.09 -1.39 21.35
N GLY A 297 -1.88 -0.41 22.23
CA GLY A 297 -1.27 -0.59 23.54
C GLY A 297 0.26 -0.58 23.55
N GLU A 298 0.94 -0.70 22.40
CA GLU A 298 2.41 -0.71 22.38
C GLU A 298 3.01 0.70 22.54
N MET A 299 4.13 0.77 23.26
CA MET A 299 4.94 1.97 23.34
C MET A 299 5.88 2.03 22.14
N ILE A 300 5.83 3.14 21.41
CA ILE A 300 6.72 3.41 20.27
C ILE A 300 7.75 4.51 20.58
N ILE A 301 8.90 4.42 19.92
CA ILE A 301 9.81 5.51 19.63
C ILE A 301 9.71 5.80 18.14
N ALA A 302 9.27 7.02 17.79
CA ALA A 302 9.19 7.46 16.41
C ALA A 302 10.17 8.60 16.16
N LYS A 303 10.90 8.53 15.05
CA LYS A 303 11.79 9.59 14.55
C LYS A 303 11.45 9.88 13.11
N GLY A 304 11.16 11.14 12.80
CA GLY A 304 10.66 11.53 11.49
C GLY A 304 10.63 13.05 11.30
N VAL A 305 9.78 13.50 10.39
CA VAL A 305 9.48 14.90 10.15
C VAL A 305 8.20 15.29 10.87
N LEU A 306 8.25 16.35 11.67
CA LEU A 306 7.06 16.98 12.22
C LEU A 306 6.31 17.69 11.10
N GLU A 307 5.04 17.39 10.96
CA GLU A 307 4.13 18.14 10.08
C GLU A 307 2.99 18.76 10.90
N ARG A 308 2.68 20.01 10.62
CA ARG A 308 1.41 20.62 11.02
C ARG A 308 0.39 20.36 9.93
N TYR A 309 -0.80 19.92 10.30
CA TYR A 309 -1.93 19.88 9.38
C TYR A 309 -2.99 20.91 9.77
N SER A 310 -3.64 21.51 8.78
CA SER A 310 -4.66 22.55 8.96
C SER A 310 -5.69 22.52 7.84
N GLY A 311 -6.91 23.03 8.08
CA GLY A 311 -8.03 23.00 7.14
C GLY A 311 -9.27 22.37 7.76
N ALA A 312 -9.79 21.30 7.17
CA ALA A 312 -10.90 20.52 7.73
C ALA A 312 -10.55 19.86 9.09
N LYS A 313 -9.27 19.57 9.32
CA LYS A 313 -8.70 19.11 10.59
C LYS A 313 -7.48 19.97 10.92
N GLU A 314 -7.14 20.08 12.20
CA GLU A 314 -5.95 20.80 12.67
C GLU A 314 -5.21 19.98 13.74
N GLY A 315 -3.88 20.02 13.71
CA GLY A 315 -3.05 19.32 14.67
C GLY A 315 -1.63 19.07 14.18
N TYR A 316 -0.93 18.15 14.83
CA TYR A 316 0.45 17.81 14.49
C TYR A 316 0.65 16.30 14.38
N ARG A 317 1.49 15.90 13.43
CA ARG A 317 1.86 14.50 13.22
C ARG A 317 3.35 14.31 13.03
N VAL A 318 3.83 13.09 13.29
CA VAL A 318 5.17 12.66 12.90
C VAL A 318 5.09 11.82 11.63
N VAL A 319 5.77 12.23 10.58
CA VAL A 319 5.86 11.50 9.31
C VAL A 319 7.14 10.69 9.25
N VAL A 320 7.00 9.39 8.96
CA VAL A 320 8.10 8.43 8.73
C VAL A 320 8.00 7.88 7.31
N GLY A 321 9.12 7.86 6.58
CA GLY A 321 9.14 7.51 5.17
C GLY A 321 8.94 8.73 4.26
N THR A 322 9.54 9.87 4.60
CA THR A 322 9.57 11.04 3.71
C THR A 322 10.36 10.80 2.43
N THR A 323 11.24 9.79 2.45
CA THR A 323 11.86 9.16 1.28
C THR A 323 11.47 7.68 1.21
N ARG A 324 11.67 7.07 0.03
CA ARG A 324 11.37 5.65 -0.18
C ARG A 324 12.10 4.73 0.81
N GLU A 325 13.36 5.03 1.09
CA GLU A 325 14.24 4.28 2.00
C GLU A 325 14.13 4.73 3.47
N ALA A 326 13.36 5.78 3.78
CA ALA A 326 13.16 6.31 5.14
C ALA A 326 14.47 6.55 5.92
N LEU A 327 15.45 7.19 5.28
CA LEU A 327 16.79 7.37 5.85
C LEU A 327 16.76 8.18 7.16
N ASN A 328 17.26 7.57 8.23
CA ASN A 328 17.29 8.11 9.60
C ASN A 328 15.88 8.46 10.12
N GLU A 329 14.88 7.70 9.67
CA GLU A 329 13.48 7.75 10.12
C GLU A 329 13.04 6.35 10.53
N TYR A 330 12.26 6.24 11.59
CA TYR A 330 11.81 4.94 12.08
C TYR A 330 10.60 5.02 13.01
N ILE A 331 9.88 3.90 13.09
CA ILE A 331 8.95 3.58 14.16
C ILE A 331 9.47 2.28 14.80
N LYS A 332 9.76 2.33 16.10
CA LYS A 332 10.23 1.17 16.87
C LYS A 332 9.36 0.97 18.09
N VAL A 333 8.98 -0.26 18.39
CA VAL A 333 8.45 -0.66 19.69
C VAL A 333 9.59 -1.16 20.58
N ASN A 334 9.33 -1.35 21.87
CA ASN A 334 10.27 -2.04 22.76
C ASN A 334 10.47 -3.48 22.28
N TYR A 335 11.62 -3.73 21.64
CA TYR A 335 12.04 -5.05 21.19
C TYR A 335 12.45 -5.91 22.40
N PRO A 336 11.83 -7.08 22.64
CA PRO A 336 12.32 -8.01 23.64
C PRO A 336 13.69 -8.55 23.19
N ILE A 337 14.74 -8.23 23.95
CA ILE A 337 16.06 -8.83 23.77
C ILE A 337 15.94 -10.27 24.29
N PHE A 338 15.88 -11.25 23.39
CA PHE A 338 15.86 -12.67 23.73
C PHE A 338 17.26 -13.22 23.99
#